data_AF-A0A2R5LPT0-F1
#
_entry.id   AF-A0A2R5LPT0-F1
#
_cell.length_a   1.000
_cell.length_b   1.000
_cell.length_c   1.000
_cell.angle_alpha   90.00
_cell.angle_beta   90.00
_cell.angle_gamma   90.00
#
_symmetry.space_group_name_H-M   'P 1'
#
loop_
_entity.id
_entity.type
_entity.pdbx_description
1 polymer ?
#
loop_
_entity_poly.entity_id
_entity_poly.type
_entity_poly.pdbx_seq_one_letter_code
_entity_poly.pdbx_strand_id
1 'polypeptide(L)'
;MRSQLALGLVFFCYTISFVICGERVEYVDAGKKKEPPKKLRDSKQGVKMGVKSASCDDGRSRLEVDYDGSPIEHTCYTPKEPYPPESEEELPSTMECDKIKGRYSPSHYCMNRRITYDHYLPTHEGHRPLWAVYGEYKYCPPQRWLHNVEHGALVMLYHPCTLPSLVDKLRDIVK
;
A
#
# COMPACT_ATOMS: atom_id res chain seq x y z
N MET A 1 50.75 16.25 -46.07
CA MET A 1 50.26 16.17 -44.67
C MET A 1 48.81 15.72 -44.71
N ARG A 2 48.51 14.48 -44.32
CA ARG A 2 47.16 13.90 -44.37
C ARG A 2 46.42 14.23 -43.07
N SER A 3 45.36 15.02 -43.18
CA SER A 3 44.45 15.34 -42.08
C SER A 3 43.51 14.15 -41.85
N GLN A 4 43.50 13.59 -40.63
CA GLN A 4 42.51 12.60 -40.21
C GLN A 4 41.35 13.32 -39.52
N LEU A 5 40.17 13.27 -40.13
CA LEU A 5 38.91 13.67 -39.50
C LEU A 5 38.42 12.51 -38.63
N ALA A 6 38.47 12.67 -37.31
CA ALA A 6 37.87 11.75 -36.35
C ALA A 6 36.34 11.98 -36.34
N LEU A 7 35.59 11.00 -36.84
CA LEU A 7 34.14 10.97 -36.77
C LEU A 7 33.74 10.40 -35.40
N GLY A 8 33.41 11.26 -34.45
CA GLY A 8 32.92 10.85 -33.13
C GLY A 8 31.46 10.42 -33.19
N LEU A 9 31.20 9.11 -33.07
CA LEU A 9 29.86 8.59 -32.80
C LEU A 9 29.53 8.80 -31.31
N VAL A 10 28.63 9.74 -31.02
CA VAL A 10 28.03 9.90 -29.69
C VAL A 10 26.87 8.91 -29.56
N PHE A 11 27.10 7.82 -28.83
CA PHE A 11 26.02 6.91 -28.42
C PHE A 11 25.23 7.56 -27.28
N PHE A 12 24.06 8.13 -27.59
CA PHE A 12 23.07 8.46 -26.57
C PHE A 12 22.44 7.15 -26.06
N CYS A 13 22.98 6.59 -24.98
CA CYS A 13 22.28 5.57 -24.21
C CYS A 13 21.07 6.21 -23.51
N TYR A 14 19.92 6.21 -24.18
CA TYR A 14 18.64 6.39 -23.50
C TYR A 14 18.42 5.18 -22.59
N THR A 15 18.75 5.31 -21.31
CA THR A 15 18.27 4.39 -20.29
C THR A 15 16.76 4.59 -20.19
N ILE A 16 15.98 3.68 -20.75
CA ILE A 16 14.56 3.55 -20.44
C ILE A 16 14.50 3.17 -18.96
N SER A 17 14.25 4.15 -18.09
CA SER A 17 13.83 3.87 -16.72
C SER A 17 12.48 3.14 -16.83
N PHE A 18 12.51 1.83 -16.72
CA PHE A 18 11.30 1.05 -16.46
C PHE A 18 10.76 1.55 -15.12
N VAL A 19 9.70 2.37 -15.16
CA VAL A 19 8.89 2.63 -13.98
C VAL A 19 8.20 1.31 -13.67
N ILE A 20 8.77 0.57 -12.73
CA ILE A 20 8.12 -0.60 -12.17
C ILE A 20 6.98 -0.05 -11.32
N CYS A 21 5.76 -0.10 -11.86
CA CYS A 21 4.53 0.16 -11.11
C CYS A 21 4.45 -0.87 -9.97
N GLY A 22 4.34 -0.42 -8.73
CA GLY A 22 4.11 -1.32 -7.59
C GLY A 22 4.47 -0.70 -6.25
N GLU A 23 4.81 -1.53 -5.27
CA GLU A 23 5.31 -1.06 -3.98
C GLU A 23 6.75 -0.54 -4.03
N ARG A 24 7.01 0.52 -3.26
CA ARG A 24 8.35 1.03 -2.96
C ARG A 24 8.61 0.93 -1.47
N VAL A 25 9.78 0.40 -1.11
CA VAL A 25 10.11 0.07 0.27
C VAL A 25 11.45 0.67 0.67
N GLU A 26 11.43 1.48 1.71
CA GLU A 26 12.60 2.20 2.21
C GLU A 26 12.78 1.97 3.71
N TYR A 27 14.03 1.91 4.16
CA TYR A 27 14.32 1.88 5.59
C TYR A 27 13.98 3.23 6.22
N VAL A 28 13.19 3.22 7.30
CA VAL A 28 12.86 4.43 8.07
C VAL A 28 14.14 5.09 8.60
N ASP A 29 15.09 4.26 9.04
CA ASP A 29 16.40 4.70 9.52
C ASP A 29 17.49 4.28 8.50
N ALA A 30 17.76 5.10 7.49
CA ALA A 30 18.67 4.76 6.38
C ALA A 30 20.09 4.30 6.84
N GLY A 31 20.58 4.85 7.96
CA GLY A 31 21.86 4.48 8.59
C GLY A 31 21.80 3.26 9.53
N LYS A 32 20.61 2.68 9.79
CA LYS A 32 20.40 1.55 10.71
C LYS A 32 19.57 0.45 10.06
N LYS A 33 20.08 -0.07 8.93
CA LYS A 33 19.49 -1.23 8.24
C LYS A 33 19.59 -2.47 9.13
N LYS A 34 18.47 -2.86 9.73
CA LYS A 34 18.36 -4.05 10.58
C LYS A 34 17.44 -5.06 9.91
N GLU A 35 18.01 -6.19 9.53
CA GLU A 35 17.22 -7.33 9.10
C GLU A 35 16.45 -7.94 10.27
N PRO A 36 15.27 -8.52 10.04
CA PRO A 36 14.52 -9.23 11.07
C PRO A 36 15.35 -10.41 11.62
N PRO A 37 15.24 -10.71 12.94
CA PRO A 37 15.88 -11.89 13.53
C PRO A 37 15.59 -13.15 12.72
N LYS A 38 16.57 -14.06 12.61
CA LYS A 38 16.44 -15.31 11.83
C LYS A 38 15.16 -16.10 12.15
N LYS A 39 14.73 -16.11 13.41
CA LYS A 39 13.50 -16.79 13.87
C LYS A 39 12.21 -16.24 13.25
N LEU A 40 12.21 -14.98 12.81
CA LEU A 40 11.10 -14.29 12.17
C LEU A 40 11.18 -14.26 10.65
N ARG A 41 12.23 -14.83 10.05
CA ARG A 41 12.40 -14.84 8.60
C ARG A 41 11.61 -15.99 7.97
N ASP A 42 11.01 -15.70 6.82
CA ASP A 42 10.38 -16.69 5.95
C ASP A 42 11.10 -16.71 4.60
N SER A 43 11.26 -17.89 3.99
CA SER A 43 12.01 -18.04 2.75
C SER A 43 11.23 -17.59 1.51
N LYS A 44 9.90 -17.45 1.59
CA LYS A 44 9.03 -17.04 0.49
C LYS A 44 8.71 -15.55 0.55
N GLN A 45 8.30 -15.07 1.72
CA GLN A 45 7.75 -13.71 1.93
C GLN A 45 8.67 -12.81 2.76
N GLY A 46 9.87 -13.27 3.13
CA GLY A 46 10.86 -12.49 3.88
C GLY A 46 10.63 -12.49 5.40
N VAL A 47 9.41 -12.15 5.85
CA VAL A 47 9.01 -12.16 7.28
C VAL A 47 7.84 -13.13 7.48
N LYS A 48 7.86 -13.85 8.61
CA LYS A 48 6.78 -14.75 9.01
C LYS A 48 5.50 -13.97 9.30
N MET A 49 4.41 -14.42 8.67
CA MET A 49 3.05 -13.96 8.94
C MET A 49 2.60 -14.27 10.38
N GLY A 50 1.76 -13.41 10.96
CA GLY A 50 1.05 -13.64 12.22
C GLY A 50 1.90 -13.64 13.50
N VAL A 51 3.24 -13.51 13.40
CA VAL A 51 4.13 -13.58 14.56
C VAL A 51 4.41 -12.19 15.12
N LYS A 52 3.81 -11.87 16.29
CA LYS A 52 4.08 -10.62 17.01
C LYS A 52 5.53 -10.58 17.51
N SER A 53 6.23 -9.48 17.24
CA SER A 53 7.56 -9.23 17.76
C SER A 53 7.89 -7.74 17.83
N ALA A 54 8.31 -7.27 19.00
CA ALA A 54 8.82 -5.90 19.18
C ALA A 54 10.02 -5.56 18.27
N SER A 55 10.73 -6.57 17.77
CA SER A 55 11.87 -6.38 16.85
C SER A 55 11.46 -6.23 15.39
N CYS A 56 10.17 -6.37 15.04
CA CYS A 56 9.68 -6.34 13.67
C CYS A 56 8.32 -5.64 13.58
N ASP A 57 7.27 -6.30 14.05
CA ASP A 57 5.90 -5.79 14.10
C ASP A 57 5.17 -6.51 15.25
N ASP A 58 4.68 -5.73 16.21
CA ASP A 58 3.88 -6.20 17.34
C ASP A 58 2.44 -5.66 17.30
N GLY A 59 2.10 -4.89 16.25
CA GLY A 59 0.83 -4.20 16.09
C GLY A 59 0.61 -3.07 17.11
N ARG A 60 1.65 -2.61 17.80
CA ARG A 60 1.56 -1.60 18.88
C ARG A 60 2.61 -0.51 18.79
N SER A 61 3.83 -0.88 18.44
CA SER A 61 5.00 -0.01 18.38
C SER A 61 5.23 0.47 16.94
N ARG A 62 5.83 1.66 16.80
CA ARG A 62 6.21 2.25 15.51
C ARG A 62 5.05 2.47 14.53
N LEU A 63 3.82 2.63 15.03
CA LEU A 63 2.63 2.83 14.20
C LEU A 63 2.71 4.10 13.35
N GLU A 64 3.48 5.10 13.80
CA GLU A 64 3.78 6.35 13.09
C GLU A 64 4.45 6.15 11.71
N VAL A 65 4.96 4.95 11.43
CA VAL A 65 5.52 4.61 10.12
C VAL A 65 4.43 4.47 9.07
N ASP A 66 3.28 3.92 9.44
CA ASP A 66 2.12 3.73 8.54
C ASP A 66 1.05 4.81 8.73
N TYR A 67 0.98 5.40 9.92
CA TYR A 67 -0.01 6.42 10.26
C TYR A 67 0.53 7.39 11.30
N ASP A 68 0.76 8.64 10.90
CA ASP A 68 1.35 9.70 11.74
C ASP A 68 0.39 10.29 12.78
N GLY A 69 -0.86 9.81 12.84
CA GLY A 69 -1.89 10.36 13.72
C GLY A 69 -2.67 11.53 13.12
N SER A 70 -2.36 11.92 11.88
CA SER A 70 -3.02 13.03 11.21
C SER A 70 -4.51 12.76 10.99
N PRO A 71 -5.39 13.72 11.34
CA PRO A 71 -6.82 13.57 11.09
C PRO A 71 -7.18 13.57 9.60
N ILE A 72 -6.29 14.04 8.72
CA ILE A 72 -6.53 14.20 7.28
C ILE A 72 -7.03 12.91 6.63
N GLU A 73 -6.48 11.76 7.06
CA GLU A 73 -6.80 10.44 6.49
C GLU A 73 -8.24 9.97 6.77
N HIS A 74 -8.91 10.52 7.79
CA HIS A 74 -10.19 10.00 8.28
C HIS A 74 -11.22 11.08 8.64
N THR A 75 -10.95 12.33 8.27
CA THR A 75 -11.88 13.43 8.49
C THR A 75 -12.08 14.22 7.19
N CYS A 76 -13.28 14.75 7.04
CA CYS A 76 -13.62 15.59 5.90
C CYS A 76 -13.41 17.06 6.25
N TYR A 77 -12.23 17.61 5.95
CA TYR A 77 -11.97 19.05 6.09
C TYR A 77 -12.29 19.84 4.82
N THR A 78 -12.20 19.19 3.66
CA THR A 78 -12.45 19.76 2.33
C THR A 78 -12.80 18.62 1.37
N PRO A 79 -13.83 18.76 0.52
CA PRO A 79 -14.75 19.90 0.39
C PRO A 79 -15.76 20.00 1.55
N LYS A 80 -16.39 21.18 1.72
CA LYS A 80 -17.45 21.41 2.73
C LYS A 80 -18.71 20.57 2.47
N GLU A 81 -18.88 20.10 1.24
CA GLU A 81 -20.00 19.27 0.82
C GLU A 81 -19.55 17.81 0.70
N PRO A 82 -20.31 16.84 1.24
CA PRO A 82 -20.03 15.43 1.08
C PRO A 82 -20.04 14.97 -0.38
N TYR A 83 -19.18 14.01 -0.74
CA TYR A 83 -19.26 13.28 -1.99
C TYR A 83 -20.40 12.25 -1.95
N PRO A 84 -21.11 12.01 -3.05
CA PRO A 84 -21.15 12.79 -4.29
C PRO A 84 -22.28 13.84 -4.26
N PRO A 85 -22.04 15.06 -4.79
CA PRO A 85 -23.13 15.97 -5.19
C PRO A 85 -23.72 15.62 -6.57
N GLU A 86 -23.14 14.66 -7.28
CA GLU A 86 -23.51 14.26 -8.65
C GLU A 86 -24.47 13.04 -8.66
N SER A 87 -25.29 12.94 -9.70
CA SER A 87 -26.29 11.87 -9.83
C SER A 87 -25.63 10.50 -9.99
N GLU A 88 -26.27 9.40 -9.54
CA GLU A 88 -25.77 8.02 -9.75
C GLU A 88 -25.53 7.70 -11.25
N GLU A 89 -26.14 8.46 -12.16
CA GLU A 89 -25.94 8.38 -13.61
C GLU A 89 -24.57 8.90 -14.06
N GLU A 90 -23.94 9.79 -13.30
CA GLU A 90 -22.66 10.45 -13.64
C GLU A 90 -21.43 9.67 -13.13
N LEU A 91 -21.61 8.74 -12.17
CA LEU A 91 -20.52 7.91 -11.61
C LEU A 91 -20.91 6.42 -11.58
N PRO A 92 -20.87 5.73 -12.73
CA PRO A 92 -21.17 4.30 -12.78
C PRO A 92 -20.17 3.50 -11.94
N SER A 93 -20.65 2.45 -11.28
CA SER A 93 -19.77 1.48 -10.61
C SER A 93 -18.83 0.84 -11.62
N THR A 94 -17.52 1.00 -11.39
CA THR A 94 -16.49 0.36 -12.19
C THR A 94 -16.06 -0.95 -11.54
N MET A 95 -15.97 -2.01 -12.34
CA MET A 95 -15.38 -3.27 -11.91
C MET A 95 -13.99 -3.39 -12.52
N GLU A 96 -12.98 -3.45 -11.66
CA GLU A 96 -11.59 -3.63 -12.05
C GLU A 96 -11.10 -4.99 -11.54
N CYS A 97 -10.32 -5.69 -12.35
CA CYS A 97 -9.76 -7.00 -12.04
C CYS A 97 -8.31 -7.06 -12.48
N ASP A 98 -7.40 -7.04 -11.51
CA ASP A 98 -5.98 -7.15 -11.78
C ASP A 98 -5.59 -8.59 -12.09
N LYS A 99 -4.94 -8.79 -13.24
CA LYS A 99 -4.34 -10.08 -13.59
C LYS A 99 -2.98 -10.20 -12.92
N ILE A 100 -2.99 -10.75 -11.71
CA ILE A 100 -1.76 -11.03 -10.99
C ILE A 100 -1.03 -12.21 -11.66
N LYS A 101 0.27 -12.05 -11.93
CA LYS A 101 1.10 -13.10 -12.53
C LYS A 101 1.11 -14.36 -11.66
N GLY A 102 1.22 -15.53 -12.30
CA GLY A 102 1.27 -16.81 -11.59
C GLY A 102 2.46 -16.90 -10.62
N ARG A 103 2.21 -17.47 -9.43
CA ARG A 103 3.08 -17.46 -8.22
C ARG A 103 3.16 -16.13 -7.48
N TYR A 104 2.04 -15.43 -7.34
CA TYR A 104 1.95 -14.29 -6.44
C TYR A 104 2.27 -14.69 -5.00
N SER A 105 3.19 -13.95 -4.38
CA SER A 105 3.61 -14.12 -3.00
C SER A 105 4.15 -12.77 -2.54
N PRO A 106 3.31 -11.93 -1.91
CA PRO A 106 3.72 -10.59 -1.50
C PRO A 106 4.79 -10.66 -0.40
N SER A 107 5.63 -9.63 -0.34
CA SER A 107 6.65 -9.53 0.71
C SER A 107 6.04 -8.98 2.00
N HIS A 108 6.48 -9.52 3.14
CA HIS A 108 6.14 -8.99 4.45
C HIS A 108 7.26 -8.09 4.97
N TYR A 109 6.91 -6.89 5.42
CA TYR A 109 7.87 -5.91 5.90
C TYR A 109 7.63 -5.47 7.34
N CYS A 110 8.69 -5.52 8.16
CA CYS A 110 8.70 -4.99 9.52
C CYS A 110 8.51 -3.47 9.57
N MET A 111 8.09 -2.95 10.73
CA MET A 111 7.86 -1.52 10.99
C MET A 111 9.11 -0.64 10.90
N ASN A 112 10.31 -1.20 10.63
CA ASN A 112 11.50 -0.42 10.31
C ASN A 112 11.59 -0.04 8.82
N ARG A 113 10.61 -0.44 8.02
CA ARG A 113 10.49 -0.10 6.61
C ARG A 113 9.18 0.66 6.36
N ARG A 114 9.29 1.77 5.64
CA ARG A 114 8.15 2.50 5.06
C ARG A 114 7.80 1.82 3.73
N ILE A 115 6.50 1.58 3.54
CA ILE A 115 5.95 1.01 2.30
C ILE A 115 5.08 2.09 1.68
N THR A 116 5.37 2.45 0.43
CA THR A 116 4.52 3.33 -0.38
C THR A 116 4.05 2.57 -1.60
N TYR A 117 2.83 2.86 -2.04
CA TYR A 117 2.22 2.23 -3.20
C TYR A 117 2.04 3.28 -4.29
N ASP A 118 2.25 2.88 -5.55
CA ASP A 118 2.00 3.77 -6.67
C ASP A 118 0.50 3.93 -6.98
N HIS A 119 -0.32 2.97 -6.53
CA HIS A 119 -1.78 2.99 -6.64
C HIS A 119 -2.42 3.47 -5.32
N TYR A 120 -3.45 4.31 -5.43
CA TYR A 120 -4.21 4.79 -4.26
C TYR A 120 -4.97 3.64 -3.56
N LEU A 121 -5.52 2.72 -4.35
CA LEU A 121 -6.18 1.50 -3.87
C LEU A 121 -5.36 0.28 -4.31
N PRO A 122 -4.23 -0.03 -3.63
CA PRO A 122 -3.50 -1.24 -3.95
C PRO A 122 -4.38 -2.46 -3.68
N THR A 123 -4.47 -3.37 -4.64
CA THR A 123 -5.25 -4.63 -4.49
C THR A 123 -4.33 -5.81 -4.18
N HIS A 124 -3.04 -5.69 -4.51
CA HIS A 124 -2.03 -6.72 -4.37
C HIS A 124 -0.64 -6.10 -4.31
N GLU A 125 0.01 -6.07 -3.14
CA GLU A 125 1.42 -5.68 -2.98
C GLU A 125 1.92 -6.24 -1.63
N GLY A 126 3.21 -6.11 -1.34
CA GLY A 126 3.75 -6.37 -0.01
C GLY A 126 3.22 -5.42 1.06
N HIS A 127 3.24 -5.89 2.31
CA HIS A 127 2.46 -5.32 3.40
C HIS A 127 2.96 -5.80 4.78
N ARG A 128 2.25 -5.51 5.87
CA ARG A 128 2.67 -5.88 7.24
C ARG A 128 2.41 -7.35 7.54
N PRO A 129 3.30 -8.06 8.28
CA PRO A 129 3.08 -9.46 8.63
C PRO A 129 1.92 -9.70 9.62
N LEU A 130 1.38 -8.66 10.27
CA LEU A 130 0.16 -8.78 11.07
C LEU A 130 -1.00 -8.08 10.34
N TRP A 131 -2.12 -8.78 10.23
CA TRP A 131 -3.36 -8.28 9.65
C TRP A 131 -4.15 -7.38 10.60
N ALA A 132 -5.02 -6.53 10.05
CA ALA A 132 -6.01 -5.81 10.86
C ALA A 132 -7.06 -6.78 11.39
N VAL A 133 -7.53 -6.53 12.63
CA VAL A 133 -8.67 -7.28 13.19
C VAL A 133 -9.92 -6.97 12.35
N TYR A 134 -10.87 -7.90 12.25
CA TYR A 134 -12.12 -7.61 11.55
C TYR A 134 -12.94 -6.58 12.33
N GLY A 135 -13.45 -5.57 11.62
CA GLY A 135 -14.29 -4.52 12.20
C GLY A 135 -14.26 -3.24 11.38
N GLU A 136 -15.00 -2.23 11.86
CA GLU A 136 -14.99 -0.89 11.31
C GLU A 136 -13.93 -0.03 11.99
N TYR A 137 -13.17 0.71 11.19
CA TYR A 137 -12.08 1.56 11.64
C TYR A 137 -12.32 3.00 11.20
N LYS A 138 -11.96 3.96 12.06
CA LYS A 138 -11.82 5.36 11.61
C LYS A 138 -10.77 5.45 10.50
N TYR A 139 -9.65 4.75 10.69
CA TYR A 139 -8.59 4.61 9.70
C TYR A 139 -7.92 3.25 9.86
N CYS A 140 -7.70 2.56 8.74
CA CYS A 140 -6.85 1.38 8.67
C CYS A 140 -5.86 1.59 7.51
N PRO A 141 -4.54 1.60 7.76
CA PRO A 141 -3.58 1.85 6.70
C PRO A 141 -3.52 0.69 5.68
N PRO A 142 -3.18 0.96 4.41
CA PRO A 142 -3.14 -0.04 3.35
C PRO A 142 -2.27 -1.24 3.66
N GLN A 143 -1.16 -1.02 4.35
CA GLN A 143 -0.23 -2.07 4.76
C GLN A 143 -0.87 -3.10 5.72
N ARG A 144 -2.05 -2.83 6.30
CA ARG A 144 -2.77 -3.75 7.20
C ARG A 144 -3.94 -4.45 6.53
N TRP A 145 -4.77 -3.71 5.80
CA TRP A 145 -5.92 -4.33 5.13
C TRP A 145 -5.52 -5.09 3.86
N LEU A 146 -4.38 -4.78 3.22
CA LEU A 146 -3.83 -5.60 2.13
C LEU A 146 -3.55 -7.05 2.55
N HIS A 147 -3.10 -7.27 3.79
CA HIS A 147 -2.93 -8.63 4.32
C HIS A 147 -4.28 -9.37 4.41
N ASN A 148 -5.33 -8.67 4.82
CA ASN A 148 -6.67 -9.25 4.82
C ASN A 148 -7.09 -9.65 3.39
N VAL A 149 -6.84 -8.78 2.40
CA VAL A 149 -7.12 -9.08 0.97
C VAL A 149 -6.31 -10.27 0.47
N GLU A 150 -5.02 -10.40 0.82
CA GLU A 150 -4.20 -11.58 0.46
C GLU A 150 -4.86 -12.89 0.92
N HIS A 151 -5.53 -12.87 2.07
CA HIS A 151 -6.25 -14.02 2.62
C HIS A 151 -7.72 -14.10 2.21
N GLY A 152 -8.14 -13.32 1.22
CA GLY A 152 -9.48 -13.38 0.63
C GLY A 152 -10.56 -12.62 1.42
N ALA A 153 -10.18 -11.70 2.30
CA ALA A 153 -11.14 -10.86 2.98
C ALA A 153 -11.79 -9.85 2.03
N LEU A 154 -13.06 -9.54 2.29
CA LEU A 154 -13.74 -8.40 1.70
C LEU A 154 -13.38 -7.14 2.48
N VAL A 155 -12.78 -6.17 1.81
CA VAL A 155 -12.46 -4.85 2.38
C VAL A 155 -13.34 -3.81 1.70
N MET A 156 -14.08 -3.07 2.51
CA MET A 156 -14.91 -1.96 2.05
C MET A 156 -14.28 -0.66 2.51
N LEU A 157 -13.99 0.22 1.54
CA LEU A 157 -13.38 1.52 1.77
C LEU A 157 -14.37 2.60 1.34
N TYR A 158 -14.44 3.68 2.11
CA TYR A 158 -15.23 4.85 1.76
C TYR A 158 -14.41 6.11 2.06
N HIS A 159 -14.68 7.18 1.31
CA HIS A 159 -14.01 8.46 1.53
C HIS A 159 -14.58 9.12 2.79
N PRO A 160 -13.78 9.81 3.64
CA PRO A 160 -14.31 10.46 4.84
C PRO A 160 -15.40 11.51 4.58
N CYS A 161 -15.43 12.07 3.38
CA CYS A 161 -16.48 12.98 2.92
C CYS A 161 -17.68 12.27 2.28
N THR A 162 -17.81 10.94 2.29
CA THR A 162 -18.98 10.27 1.70
C THR A 162 -20.24 10.58 2.50
N LEU A 163 -21.38 10.79 1.81
CA LEU A 163 -22.69 10.97 2.46
C LEU A 163 -22.97 9.84 3.47
N PRO A 164 -23.35 10.16 4.73
CA PRO A 164 -23.58 9.14 5.75
C PRO A 164 -24.56 8.04 5.33
N SER A 165 -25.62 8.39 4.59
CA SER A 165 -26.60 7.43 4.09
C SER A 165 -26.02 6.39 3.13
N LEU A 166 -24.97 6.72 2.36
CA LEU A 166 -24.27 5.76 1.50
C LEU A 166 -23.35 4.85 2.33
N VAL A 167 -22.72 5.40 3.38
CA VAL A 167 -21.93 4.60 4.32
C VAL A 167 -22.84 3.61 5.07
N ASP A 168 -24.06 4.02 5.43
CA ASP A 168 -25.03 3.13 6.07
C ASP A 168 -25.48 2.01 5.12
N LYS A 169 -25.72 2.31 3.84
CA LYS A 169 -25.95 1.27 2.82
C LYS A 169 -24.79 0.28 2.74
N LEU A 170 -23.54 0.76 2.79
CA LEU A 170 -22.35 -0.10 2.77
C LEU A 170 -22.27 -1.00 4.01
N ARG A 171 -22.55 -0.44 5.21
CA ARG A 171 -22.62 -1.18 6.47
C ARG A 171 -23.67 -2.28 6.44
N ASP A 172 -24.81 -2.03 5.78
CA ASP A 172 -25.88 -3.01 5.65
C ASP A 172 -25.48 -4.26 4.83
N ILE A 173 -24.48 -4.14 3.94
CA ILE A 173 -23.99 -5.28 3.12
C ILE A 173 -23.14 -6.25 3.96
N VAL A 174 -22.44 -5.77 4.98
CA VAL A 174 -21.46 -6.53 5.77
C VAL A 174 -21.98 -6.98 7.14
N LYS A 175 -23.29 -6.87 7.37
CA LYS A 175 -23.96 -7.29 8.61
C LYS A 175 -23.82 -8.79 8.89
#